data_AF-A0A927K1I7-F1
#
_entry.id   AF-A0A927K1I7-F1
#
_cell.length_a   1.000
_cell.length_b   1.000
_cell.length_c   1.000
_cell.angle_alpha   90.00
_cell.angle_beta   90.00
_cell.angle_gamma   90.00
#
_symmetry.space_group_name_H-M   'P 1'
#
loop_
_entity.id
_entity.type
_entity.pdbx_description
1 polymer ?
#
loop_
_entity_poly.entity_id
_entity_poly.type
_entity_poly.pdbx_seq_one_letter_code
_entity_poly.pdbx_strand_id
1 'polypeptide(L)' 'MTVCPECHDPAEVQWRAVLESTDGPVEHARIQCLRRHWFLLPVATLAAAPAEPGSAPAARGSVHARR' A
#
# COMPACT_ATOMS: atom_id res chain seq x y z
N MET A 1 -3.65 -5.45 0.74
CA MET A 1 -2.66 -6.53 0.60
C MET A 1 -1.31 -5.93 0.28
N THR A 2 -0.21 -6.56 0.70
CA THR A 2 1.17 -6.16 0.39
C THR A 2 1.95 -7.38 -0.13
N VAL A 3 3.24 -7.23 -0.39
CA VAL A 3 4.13 -8.29 -0.90
C VAL A 3 5.24 -8.61 0.10
N CYS A 4 5.71 -9.86 0.07
CA CYS A 4 6.86 -10.29 0.87
C CYS A 4 8.17 -9.69 0.30
N PRO A 5 9.01 -9.00 1.12
CA PRO A 5 10.29 -8.46 0.65
C PRO A 5 11.29 -9.53 0.19
N GLU A 6 11.17 -10.75 0.70
CA GLU A 6 12.09 -11.84 0.39
C GLU A 6 11.63 -12.68 -0.82
N CYS A 7 10.33 -12.97 -0.89
CA CYS A 7 9.79 -13.90 -1.88
C CYS A 7 8.84 -13.33 -2.89
N HIS A 8 8.43 -12.08 -2.73
CA HIS A 8 7.49 -11.37 -3.59
C HIS A 8 6.08 -12.00 -3.67
N ASP A 9 5.79 -13.05 -2.91
CA ASP A 9 4.43 -13.60 -2.77
C ASP A 9 3.51 -12.63 -2.01
N PRO A 10 2.18 -12.72 -2.22
CA PRO A 10 1.21 -11.99 -1.43
C PRO A 10 1.42 -12.17 0.07
N ALA A 11 1.42 -11.05 0.78
CA ALA A 11 1.54 -10.98 2.23
C ALA A 11 0.33 -10.29 2.86
N GLU A 12 -0.17 -10.90 3.93
CA GLU A 12 -1.25 -10.38 4.75
C GLU A 12 -0.68 -9.53 5.89
N VAL A 13 -1.32 -8.39 6.16
CA VAL A 13 -1.04 -7.59 7.34
C VAL A 13 -1.79 -8.19 8.52
N GLN A 14 -1.06 -8.74 9.47
CA GLN A 14 -1.60 -9.44 10.63
C GLN A 14 -2.06 -8.48 11.73
N TRP A 15 -1.24 -7.45 12.00
CA TRP A 15 -1.57 -6.39 12.95
C TRP A 15 -0.73 -5.16 12.68
N ARG A 16 -1.13 -4.05 13.30
CA ARG A 16 -0.42 -2.77 13.28
C ARG A 16 -0.29 -2.23 14.69
N ALA A 17 0.83 -1.59 14.97
CA ALA A 17 1.09 -0.94 16.23
C ALA A 17 2.01 0.27 16.02
N VAL A 18 1.79 1.31 16.81
CA VAL A 18 2.74 2.42 16.91
C VAL A 18 3.83 2.00 17.89
N LEU A 19 5.07 2.07 17.43
CA LEU A 19 6.25 1.78 18.25
C LEU A 19 7.04 3.07 18.44
N GLU A 20 7.45 3.34 19.68
CA GLU A 20 8.35 4.44 19.99
C GLU A 20 9.73 4.21 19.32
N SER A 21 10.28 5.26 18.74
CA SER A 21 11.61 5.26 18.11
C SER A 21 12.35 6.56 18.43
N THR A 22 13.64 6.62 18.11
CA THR A 22 14.51 7.77 18.40
C THR A 22 14.05 9.06 17.72
N ASP A 23 13.44 8.95 16.54
CA ASP A 23 12.90 10.09 15.76
C ASP A 23 11.39 10.32 16.01
N GLY A 24 10.86 9.71 17.08
CA GLY A 24 9.44 9.74 17.42
C GLY A 24 8.69 8.45 17.06
N PRO A 25 7.37 8.42 17.30
CA PRO A 25 6.55 7.22 17.11
C PRO A 25 6.43 6.83 15.64
N VAL A 26 6.61 5.53 15.34
CA VAL A 26 6.52 4.97 13.99
C VAL A 26 5.49 3.86 13.95
N GLU A 27 4.51 3.97 13.05
CA GLU A 27 3.55 2.91 12.80
C GLU A 27 4.23 1.74 12.07
N HIS A 28 4.19 0.57 12.69
CA HIS A 28 4.70 -0.68 12.14
C HIS A 28 3.57 -1.67 11.90
N ALA A 29 3.77 -2.52 10.89
CA ALA A 29 2.88 -3.62 10.57
C ALA A 29 3.65 -4.94 10.59
N ARG A 30 3.07 -5.94 11.24
CA ARG A 30 3.52 -7.34 11.07
C ARG A 30 2.85 -7.90 9.84
N ILE A 31 3.65 -8.45 8.93
CA ILE A 31 3.17 -9.11 7.72
C ILE A 31 3.59 -10.57 7.68
N GLN A 32 2.78 -11.42 7.06
CA GLN A 32 3.12 -12.82 6.80
C GLN A 32 2.67 -13.21 5.39
N CYS A 33 3.58 -13.83 4.63
CA CYS A 33 3.29 -14.32 3.27
C CYS A 33 2.84 -15.79 3.26
N LEU A 34 2.38 -16.26 2.10
CA LEU A 34 1.97 -17.66 1.88
C LEU A 34 3.09 -18.68 2.16
N ARG A 35 4.36 -18.29 1.95
CA ARG A 35 5.55 -19.10 2.31
C ARG A 35 5.96 -18.96 3.78
N ARG A 36 5.13 -18.29 4.60
CA ARG A 36 5.29 -18.10 6.06
C ARG A 36 6.49 -17.27 6.51
N HIS A 37 7.19 -16.57 5.61
CA HIS A 37 8.11 -15.50 6.03
C HIS A 37 7.33 -14.42 6.76
N TRP A 38 7.89 -13.92 7.87
CA TRP A 38 7.29 -12.86 8.66
C TRP A 38 8.25 -11.69 8.75
N PHE A 39 7.70 -10.49 8.67
CA PHE A 39 8.45 -9.24 8.81
C PHE A 39 7.66 -8.26 9.67
N LEU A 40 8.38 -7.40 10.39
CA LEU A 40 7.84 -6.22 11.05
C LEU A 40 8.48 -5.01 10.37
N LEU A 41 7.68 -4.25 9.63
CA LEU A 41 8.18 -3.14 8.81
C LEU A 41 7.36 -1.88 9.10
N PRO A 42 7.96 -0.68 8.98
CA PRO A 42 7.20 0.56 8.98
C PRO A 42 6.07 0.50 7.94
N VAL A 43 4.89 0.99 8.27
CA VAL A 43 3.77 1.03 7.32
C VAL A 43 4.15 1.85 6.08
N ALA A 44 5.00 2.86 6.23
CA ALA A 44 5.50 3.70 5.14
C ALA A 44 6.30 2.92 4.07
N THR A 45 6.92 1.78 4.40
CA THR A 45 7.63 0.93 3.44
C THR A 45 6.76 -0.15 2.81
N LEU A 46 5.55 -0.36 3.34
CA LEU A 46 4.56 -1.21 2.67
C LEU A 46 4.02 -0.45 1.47
N ALA A 47 4.67 -0.60 0.31
CA ALA A 47 4.17 -0.05 -0.94
C ALA A 47 2.71 -0.48 -1.11
N ALA A 48 1.81 0.50 -1.29
CA ALA A 48 0.50 0.21 -1.83
C ALA A 48 0.75 -0.53 -3.14
N ALA A 49 0.19 -1.74 -3.27
CA ALA A 49 0.09 -2.36 -4.59
C ALA A 49 -0.32 -1.27 -5.58
N PRO A 50 0.35 -1.13 -6.75
CA PRO A 50 0.04 -0.06 -7.66
C PRO A 50 -1.47 -0.08 -7.87
N ALA A 51 -2.15 0.95 -7.38
CA ALA A 51 -3.56 1.15 -7.69
C ALA A 51 -3.60 1.12 -9.21
N GLU A 52 -4.34 0.19 -9.78
CA GLU A 52 -4.43 0.08 -11.23
C GLU A 52 -4.71 1.49 -11.77
N PRO A 53 -3.90 2.03 -12.70
CA PRO A 53 -4.16 3.33 -13.30
C PRO A 53 -5.36 3.18 -14.24
N GLY A 54 -6.55 3.06 -13.65
CA GLY A 54 -7.81 2.72 -14.29
C GLY A 54 -8.98 3.56 -13.81
N SER A 55 -8.71 4.68 -13.13
CA SER A 55 -9.70 5.73 -12.92
C SER A 55 -9.14 7.06 -13.41
N ALA A 56 -8.94 7.14 -14.72
CA ALA A 56 -9.00 8.42 -15.40
C ALA A 56 -10.49 8.82 -15.47
N PRO A 57 -10.93 9.96 -14.91
CA PRO A 57 -12.25 10.46 -15.22
C PRO A 57 -12.27 10.76 -16.72
N ALA A 58 -13.12 10.05 -17.46
CA ALA A 58 -13.37 10.32 -18.87
C ALA A 58 -13.74 11.79 -19.04
N ALA A 59 -12.85 12.56 -19.66
CA ALA A 59 -13.18 13.86 -20.20
C ALA A 59 -14.36 13.70 -21.16
N ARG A 60 -15.54 14.20 -20.77
CA ARG A 60 -16.65 14.44 -21.69
C ARG A 60 -16.71 15.94 -21.96
N GLY A 61 -16.42 16.26 -23.21
CA GLY A 61 -16.04 17.59 -23.67
C GLY A 61 -17.13 18.64 -23.65
N SER A 62 -16.66 19.88 -23.73
CA SER A 62 -17.44 21.06 -24.05
C SER A 62 -17.89 21.01 -25.50
N VAL A 63 -19.20 20.98 -25.75
CA VAL A 63 -19.81 21.47 -26.99
C VAL A 63 -20.98 22.36 -26.61
N HIS A 64 -20.80 23.69 -26.66
CA HIS A 64 -21.91 24.60 -26.89
C HIS A 64 -21.65 25.31 -28.22
N ALA A 65 -22.46 24.91 -29.19
CA ALA A 65 -22.54 25.51 -30.50
C ALA A 65 -23.13 26.93 -30.39
N ARG A 66 -22.66 27.77 -31.31
CA ARG A 66 -23.02 29.17 -31.56
C ARG A 66 -24.55 29.39 -31.59
N ARG A 67 -24.99 30.52 -31.03
CA ARG A 67 -25.95 31.40 -31.70
C ARG A 67 -25.75 32.85 -31.27
#